data_AF-A0A8S2VV24-F1
#
_entry.id   AF-A0A8S2VV24-F1
#
_cell.length_a   1.000
_cell.length_b   1.000
_cell.length_c   1.000
_cell.angle_alpha   90.00
_cell.angle_beta   90.00
_cell.angle_gamma   90.00
#
_symmetry.space_group_name_H-M   'P 1'
#
loop_
_entity.id
_entity.type
_entity.pdbx_description
1 polymer ?
#
loop_
_entity_poly.entity_id
_entity_poly.type
_entity_poly.pdbx_seq_one_letter_code
_entity_poly.pdbx_strand_id
1 'polypeptide(L)'
;MSSSDHHCCSHDHDHSVTASDISSNDKPILKKSTSVTDQNIDDETKTVSQLFDIAWKNQNDLQDSHIDTTSDDYATKLSEEIRLLKLLEERIQSLELFSTNEHYNEITTNNIRYFLIYAFLGWLYQTKRS
;
A
#
# COMPACT_ATOMS: atom_id res chain seq x y z
N MET A 1 -46.02 -9.13 54.53
CA MET A 1 -44.65 -9.28 55.07
C MET A 1 -44.21 -7.91 55.52
N SER A 2 -44.00 -7.76 56.82
CA SER A 2 -43.60 -6.55 57.53
C SER A 2 -42.09 -6.59 57.75
N SER A 3 -41.40 -5.47 57.54
CA SER A 3 -40.09 -5.08 58.11
C SER A 3 -39.85 -3.64 57.65
N SER A 4 -40.02 -2.61 58.48
CA SER A 4 -39.25 -2.20 59.66
C SER A 4 -37.94 -1.46 59.31
N ASP A 5 -37.92 -0.23 59.82
CA ASP A 5 -36.92 0.84 59.73
C ASP A 5 -35.55 0.54 60.33
N HIS A 6 -34.52 1.29 59.90
CA HIS A 6 -33.52 2.01 60.72
C HIS A 6 -32.53 2.77 59.79
N HIS A 7 -32.40 4.11 59.85
CA HIS A 7 -31.51 4.91 60.74
C HIS A 7 -30.03 4.44 60.68
N CYS A 8 -28.97 5.24 60.56
CA CYS A 8 -28.70 6.67 60.77
C CYS A 8 -27.25 6.98 60.27
N CYS A 9 -26.92 8.27 60.05
CA CYS A 9 -25.67 9.03 60.36
C CYS A 9 -24.28 8.31 60.45
N SER A 10 -23.11 8.88 60.18
CA SER A 10 -22.60 10.25 59.93
C SER A 10 -21.08 10.15 59.62
N HIS A 11 -20.54 11.21 58.99
CA HIS A 11 -19.18 11.80 59.11
C HIS A 11 -17.92 10.90 59.12
N ASP A 12 -16.94 11.23 58.27
CA ASP A 12 -15.68 11.85 58.75
C ASP A 12 -14.81 12.38 57.58
N HIS A 13 -14.21 13.54 57.82
CA HIS A 13 -13.06 14.10 57.10
C HIS A 13 -11.78 13.35 57.53
N ASP A 14 -10.84 13.08 56.62
CA ASP A 14 -9.51 13.73 56.63
C ASP A 14 -8.55 13.24 55.53
N HIS A 15 -7.59 14.13 55.24
CA HIS A 15 -6.51 14.10 54.27
C HIS A 15 -5.59 12.86 54.26
N SER A 16 -5.07 12.48 53.09
CA SER A 16 -3.66 12.08 52.94
C SER A 16 -3.22 12.02 51.46
N VAL A 17 -2.17 12.77 51.14
CA VAL A 17 -1.34 12.64 49.93
C VAL A 17 -0.55 11.34 49.99
N THR A 18 -0.53 10.53 48.93
CA THR A 18 0.64 9.71 48.59
C THR A 18 0.73 9.54 47.08
N ALA A 19 1.87 9.96 46.52
CA ALA A 19 2.30 9.58 45.19
C ALA A 19 2.87 8.16 45.27
N SER A 20 2.47 7.28 44.35
CA SER A 20 3.19 6.06 44.03
C SER A 20 2.84 5.60 42.61
N ASP A 21 3.87 5.62 41.78
CA ASP A 21 3.94 5.11 40.41
C ASP A 21 3.44 3.66 40.28
N ILE A 22 2.56 3.39 39.31
CA ILE A 22 2.62 2.16 38.49
C ILE A 22 2.24 2.51 37.05
N SER A 23 3.23 2.27 36.18
CA SER A 23 3.17 2.33 34.72
C SER A 23 2.14 1.34 34.16
N SER A 24 1.11 1.86 33.50
CA SER A 24 0.33 1.10 32.51
C SER A 24 0.47 1.77 31.15
N ASN A 25 1.44 1.26 30.38
CA ASN A 25 1.59 1.55 28.97
C ASN A 25 0.44 0.89 28.18
N ASP A 26 -0.75 1.48 28.24
CA ASP A 26 -1.76 1.24 27.21
C ASP A 26 -1.56 2.27 26.10
N LYS A 27 -0.56 2.00 25.25
CA LYS A 27 -0.50 2.65 23.94
C LYS A 27 -1.69 2.12 23.13
N PRO A 28 -2.64 2.96 22.69
CA PRO A 28 -3.52 2.55 21.61
C PRO A 28 -2.62 2.24 20.41
N ILE A 29 -2.65 0.98 19.97
CA ILE A 29 -2.02 0.55 18.72
C ILE A 29 -2.73 1.34 17.63
N LEU A 30 -2.07 2.44 17.25
CA LEU A 30 -2.30 3.16 16.02
C LEU A 30 -2.14 2.11 14.92
N LYS A 31 -3.28 1.59 14.45
CA LYS A 31 -3.37 0.95 13.14
C LYS A 31 -2.88 2.01 12.16
N LYS A 32 -1.60 1.97 11.82
CA LYS A 32 -1.05 2.67 10.67
C LYS A 32 -1.66 1.99 9.46
N SER A 33 -2.90 2.39 9.15
CA SER A 33 -3.49 2.19 7.85
C SER A 33 -2.71 3.09 6.88
N THR A 34 -1.55 2.62 6.45
CA THR A 34 -0.92 3.12 5.23
C THR A 34 -1.45 2.30 4.08
N SER A 35 -2.68 2.61 3.68
CA SER A 35 -3.15 2.36 2.31
C SER A 35 -3.74 3.68 1.81
N VAL A 36 -2.86 4.60 1.45
CA VAL A 36 -3.16 5.69 0.52
C VAL A 36 -1.87 5.89 -0.27
N THR A 37 -1.74 5.14 -1.36
CA THR A 37 -0.74 5.43 -2.39
C THR A 37 -1.25 6.64 -3.15
N ASP A 38 -1.03 7.84 -2.59
CA ASP A 38 -1.20 9.12 -3.30
C ASP A 38 0.00 9.32 -4.27
N GLN A 39 0.25 8.31 -5.10
CA GLN A 39 1.23 8.40 -6.16
C GLN A 39 0.47 8.82 -7.39
N ASN A 40 0.47 10.13 -7.65
CA ASN A 40 -0.02 10.63 -8.93
C ASN A 40 0.85 10.01 -10.04
N ILE A 41 0.29 9.00 -10.71
CA ILE A 41 0.92 8.26 -11.82
C ILE A 41 1.12 9.20 -13.02
N ASP A 42 0.27 10.23 -13.14
CA ASP A 42 0.30 11.23 -14.23
C ASP A 42 1.23 12.40 -13.93
N ASP A 43 2.08 12.28 -12.90
CA ASP A 43 3.12 13.24 -12.63
C ASP A 43 4.18 13.20 -13.76
N GLU A 44 4.05 14.15 -14.68
CA GLU A 44 4.94 14.33 -15.84
C GLU A 44 6.41 14.52 -15.45
N THR A 45 6.70 14.87 -14.19
CA THR A 45 8.08 15.07 -13.73
C THR A 45 8.84 13.77 -13.46
N LYS A 46 8.14 12.63 -13.33
CA LYS A 46 8.77 11.33 -13.07
C LYS A 46 9.41 10.76 -14.33
N THR A 47 10.65 10.30 -14.19
CA THR A 47 11.39 9.59 -15.25
C THR A 47 10.83 8.17 -15.48
N VAL A 48 11.09 7.60 -16.66
CA VAL A 48 10.72 6.19 -16.97
C VAL A 48 11.31 5.23 -15.94
N SER A 49 12.54 5.48 -15.46
CA SER A 49 13.16 4.67 -14.42
C SER A 49 12.34 4.67 -13.14
N GLN A 50 11.96 5.85 -12.65
CA GLN A 50 11.21 5.99 -11.40
C GLN A 50 9.82 5.38 -11.51
N LEU A 51 9.14 5.58 -12.64
CA LEU A 51 7.85 4.95 -12.91
C LEU A 51 7.95 3.43 -12.94
N PHE A 52 9.02 2.88 -13.53
CA PHE A 52 9.27 1.44 -13.53
C PHE A 52 9.53 0.90 -12.12
N ASP A 53 10.27 1.62 -11.27
CA ASP A 53 10.52 1.19 -9.90
C ASP A 53 9.21 1.15 -9.07
N ILE A 54 8.29 2.09 -9.33
CA ILE A 54 6.94 2.09 -8.74
C ILE A 54 6.14 0.87 -9.24
N ALA A 55 6.11 0.65 -10.56
CA ALA A 55 5.40 -0.47 -11.17
C ALA A 55 5.93 -1.82 -10.65
N TRP A 56 7.25 -1.96 -10.57
CA TRP A 56 7.90 -3.14 -10.01
C TRP A 56 7.45 -3.43 -8.59
N LYS A 57 7.37 -2.41 -7.74
CA LYS A 57 6.89 -2.56 -6.37
C LYS A 57 5.41 -2.98 -6.35
N ASN A 58 4.55 -2.26 -7.06
CA ASN A 58 3.12 -2.55 -7.12
C ASN A 58 2.85 -3.96 -7.65
N GLN A 59 3.61 -4.41 -8.65
CA GLN A 59 3.50 -5.75 -9.22
C GLN A 59 3.86 -6.84 -8.21
N ASN A 60 4.88 -6.62 -7.38
CA ASN A 60 5.22 -7.55 -6.29
C ASN A 60 4.13 -7.55 -5.21
N ASP A 61 3.61 -6.37 -4.86
CA ASP A 61 2.51 -6.26 -3.89
C ASP A 61 1.27 -7.02 -4.41
N LEU A 62 0.89 -6.86 -5.67
CA LEU A 62 -0.25 -7.57 -6.29
C LEU A 62 -0.05 -9.09 -6.42
N GLN A 63 1.19 -9.56 -6.42
CA GLN A 63 1.54 -10.99 -6.46
C GLN A 63 1.71 -11.61 -5.07
N ASP A 64 1.59 -10.82 -4.01
CA ASP A 64 1.64 -11.34 -2.64
C ASP A 64 0.47 -12.30 -2.40
N SER A 65 0.81 -13.53 -2.00
CA SER A 65 -0.15 -14.60 -1.69
C SER A 65 -1.12 -14.28 -0.55
N HIS A 66 -0.84 -13.25 0.25
CA HIS A 66 -1.67 -12.87 1.40
C HIS A 66 -2.74 -11.82 1.06
N ILE A 67 -2.80 -11.33 -0.17
CA ILE A 67 -3.80 -10.33 -0.59
C ILE A 67 -5.13 -10.99 -0.96
N ASP A 68 -6.22 -10.35 -0.55
CA ASP A 68 -7.57 -10.73 -0.94
C ASP A 68 -7.87 -10.24 -2.37
N THR A 69 -7.76 -11.16 -3.33
CA THR A 69 -7.99 -10.90 -4.76
C THR A 69 -9.44 -10.63 -5.10
N THR A 70 -10.38 -10.86 -4.19
CA THR A 70 -11.82 -10.61 -4.39
C THR A 70 -12.25 -9.22 -3.93
N SER A 71 -11.35 -8.50 -3.25
CA SER A 71 -11.63 -7.18 -2.71
C SER A 71 -11.66 -6.10 -3.80
N ASP A 72 -12.51 -5.09 -3.59
CA ASP A 72 -12.54 -3.90 -4.47
C ASP A 72 -11.20 -3.16 -4.47
N ASP A 73 -10.49 -3.14 -3.34
CA ASP A 73 -9.15 -2.53 -3.22
C ASP A 73 -8.14 -3.22 -4.14
N TYR A 74 -8.19 -4.55 -4.24
CA TYR A 74 -7.37 -5.29 -5.19
C TYR A 74 -7.71 -4.92 -6.64
N ALA A 75 -9.00 -4.87 -6.98
CA ALA A 75 -9.44 -4.51 -8.33
C ALA A 75 -9.04 -3.07 -8.73
N THR A 76 -9.08 -2.14 -7.78
CA THR A 76 -8.58 -0.76 -7.96
C THR A 76 -7.08 -0.76 -8.18
N LYS A 77 -6.28 -1.41 -7.31
CA LYS A 77 -4.82 -1.50 -7.47
C LYS A 77 -4.41 -2.15 -8.78
N LEU A 78 -5.10 -3.22 -9.18
CA LEU A 78 -4.90 -3.89 -10.45
C LEU A 78 -5.15 -2.94 -11.63
N SER A 79 -6.22 -2.15 -11.57
CA SER A 79 -6.58 -1.20 -12.62
C SER A 79 -5.60 -0.03 -12.72
N GLU A 80 -5.14 0.51 -11.59
CA GLU A 80 -4.11 1.55 -11.55
C GLU A 80 -2.76 1.02 -12.05
N GLU A 81 -2.39 -0.21 -11.73
CA GLU A 81 -1.14 -0.80 -12.21
C GLU A 81 -1.15 -1.02 -13.71
N ILE A 82 -2.26 -1.50 -14.27
CA ILE A 82 -2.44 -1.60 -15.72
C ILE A 82 -2.26 -0.23 -16.38
N ARG A 83 -2.80 0.83 -15.76
CA ARG A 83 -2.70 2.20 -16.26
C ARG A 83 -1.25 2.71 -16.25
N LEU A 84 -0.53 2.48 -15.15
CA LEU A 84 0.88 2.83 -15.01
C LEU A 84 1.75 2.10 -16.04
N LEU A 85 1.55 0.80 -16.24
CA LEU A 85 2.33 0.02 -17.19
C LEU A 85 2.07 0.41 -18.65
N LYS A 86 0.83 0.81 -18.99
CA LYS A 86 0.52 1.39 -20.31
C LYS A 86 1.23 2.71 -20.55
N LEU A 87 1.22 3.59 -19.54
CA LEU A 87 1.94 4.86 -19.61
C LEU A 87 3.46 4.62 -19.83
N LEU A 88 4.02 3.63 -19.13
CA LEU A 88 5.40 3.21 -19.32
C LEU A 88 5.67 2.67 -20.73
N GLU A 89 4.80 1.80 -21.23
CA GLU A 89 4.85 1.27 -22.61
C GLU A 89 4.91 2.41 -23.63
N GLU A 90 3.98 3.37 -23.55
CA GLU A 90 3.91 4.52 -24.45
C GLU A 90 5.19 5.38 -24.37
N ARG A 91 5.69 5.65 -23.16
CA ARG A 91 6.92 6.43 -22.97
C ARG A 91 8.14 5.71 -23.54
N ILE A 92 8.27 4.40 -23.33
CA ILE A 92 9.39 3.61 -23.87
C ILE A 92 9.35 3.56 -25.39
N GLN A 93 8.16 3.40 -25.98
CA GLN A 93 7.99 3.47 -27.43
C GLN A 93 8.40 4.84 -27.96
N SER A 94 8.01 5.93 -27.28
CA SER A 94 8.38 7.30 -27.69
C SER A 94 9.89 7.61 -27.58
N LEU A 95 10.59 6.93 -26.67
CA LEU A 95 12.04 7.06 -26.51
C LEU A 95 12.83 6.20 -27.48
N GLU A 96 12.16 5.34 -28.27
CA GLU A 96 12.77 4.41 -29.21
C GLU A 96 13.91 3.59 -28.57
N LEU A 97 13.74 3.19 -27.29
CA LEU A 97 14.79 2.48 -26.53
C LEU A 97 15.13 1.10 -27.09
N PHE A 98 14.25 0.56 -27.92
CA PHE A 98 14.41 -0.72 -28.58
C PHE A 98 14.01 -0.57 -30.05
N SER A 99 14.92 -0.93 -30.94
CA SER A 99 14.64 -1.08 -32.36
C SER A 99 14.46 -2.55 -32.72
N THR A 100 13.61 -2.85 -33.70
CA THR A 100 13.33 -4.22 -34.16
C THR A 100 14.57 -4.97 -34.67
N ASN A 101 15.64 -4.24 -35.02
CA ASN A 101 16.88 -4.79 -35.56
C ASN A 101 18.09 -4.62 -34.61
N GLU A 102 17.88 -4.25 -33.35
CA GLU A 102 18.97 -4.15 -32.37
C GLU A 102 19.45 -5.51 -31.89
N HIS A 103 20.75 -5.62 -31.67
CA HIS A 103 21.34 -6.75 -30.95
C HIS A 103 21.34 -6.49 -29.43
N TYR A 104 21.23 -7.56 -28.64
CA TYR A 104 21.13 -7.44 -27.17
C TYR A 104 22.32 -6.71 -26.52
N ASN A 105 23.50 -6.72 -27.14
CA ASN A 105 24.70 -6.02 -26.68
C ASN A 105 24.67 -4.50 -26.95
N GLU A 106 23.73 -4.03 -27.77
CA GLU A 106 23.52 -2.61 -28.09
C GLU A 106 22.56 -1.97 -27.08
N ILE A 107 21.85 -2.78 -26.28
CA ILE A 107 20.93 -2.34 -25.25
C ILE A 107 21.69 -2.13 -23.93
N THR A 108 21.54 -0.96 -23.32
CA THR A 108 22.13 -0.72 -21.99
C THR A 108 21.54 -1.70 -20.96
N THR A 109 22.38 -2.22 -20.06
CA THR A 109 21.95 -3.20 -19.05
C THR A 109 20.73 -2.74 -18.23
N ASN A 110 20.63 -1.43 -17.99
CA ASN A 110 19.50 -0.85 -17.26
C ASN A 110 18.19 -0.85 -18.06
N ASN A 111 18.24 -0.79 -19.39
CA ASN A 111 17.04 -0.80 -20.22
C ASN A 111 16.42 -2.20 -20.35
N ILE A 112 17.20 -3.27 -20.16
CA ILE A 112 16.71 -4.66 -20.28
C ILE A 112 15.48 -4.92 -19.40
N ARG A 113 15.41 -4.30 -18.22
CA ARG A 113 14.26 -4.48 -17.31
C ARG A 113 12.93 -4.01 -17.91
N TYR A 114 12.95 -3.09 -18.87
CA TYR A 114 11.74 -2.56 -19.49
C TYR A 114 11.04 -3.58 -20.39
N PHE A 115 11.72 -4.65 -20.83
CA PHE A 115 11.05 -5.76 -21.52
C PHE A 115 9.99 -6.46 -20.65
N LEU A 116 10.11 -6.35 -19.32
CA LEU A 116 9.18 -6.98 -18.38
C LEU A 116 7.79 -6.34 -18.38
N ILE A 117 7.65 -5.12 -18.90
CA ILE A 117 6.37 -4.40 -18.94
C ILE A 117 5.31 -5.21 -19.68
N TYR A 118 5.65 -5.78 -20.83
CA TYR A 118 4.71 -6.61 -21.61
C TYR A 118 4.33 -7.89 -20.87
N ALA A 119 5.27 -8.51 -20.14
CA ALA A 119 4.99 -9.69 -19.34
C ALA A 119 4.06 -9.37 -18.16
N PHE A 120 4.28 -8.24 -17.49
CA PHE A 120 3.43 -7.76 -16.40
C PHE A 120 2.02 -7.43 -16.87
N LEU A 121 1.88 -6.70 -17.98
CA LEU A 121 0.57 -6.45 -18.59
C LEU A 121 -0.16 -7.76 -18.93
N GLY A 122 0.55 -8.74 -19.49
CA GLY A 122 -0.01 -10.07 -19.78
C GLY A 122 -0.55 -10.76 -18.53
N TRP A 123 0.22 -10.76 -17.44
CA TRP A 123 -0.20 -11.31 -16.16
C TRP A 123 -1.42 -10.58 -15.59
N LEU A 124 -1.41 -9.25 -15.56
CA LEU A 124 -2.49 -8.42 -15.02
C LEU A 124 -3.81 -8.63 -15.78
N TYR A 125 -3.77 -8.72 -17.12
CA TYR A 125 -4.97 -8.97 -17.92
C TYR A 125 -5.54 -10.37 -17.73
N GLN A 126 -4.68 -11.37 -17.50
CA GLN A 126 -5.13 -12.71 -17.17
C GLN A 126 -5.84 -12.71 -15.81
N THR A 127 -5.26 -12.04 -14.81
CA THR A 127 -5.83 -11.91 -13.47
C THR A 127 -7.16 -11.15 -13.48
N LYS A 128 -7.26 -10.06 -14.25
CA LYS A 128 -8.49 -9.26 -14.35
C LYS A 128 -9.70 -10.03 -14.91
N ARG A 129 -9.46 -11.10 -15.66
CA ARG A 129 -10.52 -11.95 -16.24
C ARG A 129 -11.00 -13.06 -15.31
N SER A 130 -10.24 -13.36 -14.26
CA SER A 130 -10.58 -14.39 -13.27
C SER A 130 -11.61 -13.88 -12.26
#